data_AF-A0A2D7I1H7-F1
#
_entry.id   AF-A0A2D7I1H7-F1
#
_cell.length_a   1.000
_cell.length_b   1.000
_cell.length_c   1.000
_cell.angle_alpha   90.00
_cell.angle_beta   90.00
_cell.angle_gamma   90.00
#
_symmetry.space_group_name_H-M   'P 1'
#
loop_
_entity.id
_entity.type
_entity.pdbx_description
1 polymer ?
#
loop_
_entity_poly.entity_id
_entity_poly.type
_entity_poly.pdbx_seq_one_letter_code
_entity_poly.pdbx_strand_id
1 'polypeptide(L)'
;MALLDVRPGFDPMLTGKRAECDGGGILPGGRYAARQEFTGSLTGEFRDHGNPAWRWYLMNELTQKPDNYPHETVWCESESLFLLEE
;
A
#
# COMPACT_ATOMS: atom_id res chain seq x y z
N MET A 1 10.56 5.81 -21.16
CA MET A 1 9.92 5.54 -19.86
C MET A 1 10.73 4.44 -19.21
N ALA A 2 11.57 4.78 -18.23
CA ALA A 2 12.26 3.75 -17.46
C ALA A 2 11.17 2.94 -16.73
N LEU A 3 11.04 1.66 -17.06
CA LEU A 3 10.34 0.71 -16.22
C LEU A 3 11.07 0.76 -14.88
N LEU A 4 10.48 1.40 -13.87
CA LEU A 4 11.01 1.32 -12.52
C LEU A 4 11.13 -0.16 -12.20
N ASP A 5 12.32 -0.61 -11.82
CA ASP A 5 12.55 -1.99 -11.40
C ASP A 5 11.58 -2.27 -10.23
N VAL A 6 10.62 -3.17 -10.46
CA VAL A 6 9.64 -3.60 -9.45
C VAL A 6 10.08 -4.96 -8.96
N ARG A 7 10.51 -5.03 -7.70
CA ARG A 7 10.92 -6.27 -7.04
C ARG A 7 9.82 -6.70 -6.06
N PRO A 8 8.99 -7.70 -6.40
CA PRO A 8 8.00 -8.21 -5.48
C PRO A 8 8.65 -9.07 -4.39
N GLY A 9 7.99 -9.16 -3.24
CA GLY A 9 8.38 -10.07 -2.17
C GLY A 9 7.23 -10.31 -1.19
N PHE A 10 7.53 -11.06 -0.13
CA PHE A 10 6.55 -11.44 0.89
C PHE A 10 7.18 -11.38 2.28
N ASP A 11 6.48 -10.75 3.22
CA ASP A 11 6.82 -10.70 4.63
C ASP A 11 5.76 -11.47 5.45
N PRO A 12 6.07 -12.70 5.89
CA PRO A 12 5.12 -13.51 6.67
C PRO A 12 4.80 -12.88 8.03
N MET A 13 5.66 -12.03 8.58
CA MET A 13 5.43 -11.38 9.87
C MET A 13 4.33 -10.33 9.81
N LEU A 14 4.02 -9.82 8.62
CA LEU A 14 2.98 -8.81 8.41
C LEU A 14 1.64 -9.40 7.98
N THR A 15 1.58 -10.69 7.65
CA THR A 15 0.34 -11.32 7.17
C THR A 15 -0.74 -11.29 8.24
N GLY A 16 -1.92 -10.77 7.88
CA GLY A 16 -3.09 -10.66 8.75
C GLY A 16 -3.01 -9.55 9.80
N LYS A 17 -1.90 -8.81 9.89
CA LYS A 17 -1.79 -7.70 10.83
C LYS A 17 -2.67 -6.54 10.40
N ARG A 18 -3.37 -5.94 11.36
CA ARG A 18 -4.13 -4.71 11.16
C ARG A 18 -3.20 -3.51 11.12
N ALA A 19 -3.41 -2.63 10.14
CA ALA A 19 -2.60 -1.45 9.97
C ALA A 19 -3.41 -0.27 9.41
N GLU A 20 -2.90 0.93 9.67
CA GLU A 20 -3.28 2.16 9.00
C GLU A 20 -2.17 2.56 8.04
N CYS A 21 -2.54 3.15 6.90
CA CYS A 21 -1.56 3.67 5.98
C CYS A 21 -2.04 4.84 5.14
N ASP A 22 -1.08 5.63 4.66
CA ASP A 22 -1.29 6.46 3.48
C ASP A 22 -1.15 5.59 2.22
N GLY A 23 -2.28 5.32 1.58
CA GLY A 23 -2.36 4.61 0.32
C GLY A 23 -2.33 5.57 -0.86
N GLY A 24 -1.71 5.13 -1.96
CA GLY A 24 -1.58 5.93 -3.17
C GLY A 24 -1.75 5.10 -4.43
N GLY A 25 -2.98 5.05 -4.95
CA GLY A 25 -3.21 4.66 -6.34
C GLY A 25 -3.00 5.85 -7.27
N ILE A 26 -2.48 5.63 -8.48
CA ILE A 26 -2.57 6.67 -9.53
C ILE A 26 -4.05 6.90 -9.80
N LEU A 27 -4.55 8.10 -9.51
CA LEU A 27 -5.92 8.48 -9.88
C LEU A 27 -6.08 8.32 -11.40
N PRO A 28 -7.18 7.72 -11.90
CA PRO A 28 -7.40 7.61 -13.33
C PRO A 28 -7.38 9.02 -13.97
N GLY A 29 -6.38 9.27 -14.82
CA GLY A 29 -6.16 10.55 -15.51
C GLY A 29 -5.33 11.60 -14.74
N GLY A 30 -4.83 11.29 -13.54
CA GLY A 30 -4.12 12.24 -12.69
C GLY A 30 -2.59 12.15 -12.78
N ARG A 31 -1.94 13.32 -12.87
CA ARG A 31 -0.49 13.49 -12.67
C ARG A 31 -0.09 13.49 -11.17
N TYR A 32 -1.05 13.25 -10.29
CA TYR A 32 -0.95 13.37 -8.84
C TYR A 32 -1.43 12.07 -8.18
N ALA A 33 -0.58 11.50 -7.32
CA ALA A 33 -1.01 10.55 -6.31
C ALA A 33 -1.55 11.36 -5.14
N ALA A 34 -2.85 11.24 -4.85
CA ALA A 34 -3.38 11.76 -3.59
C ALA A 34 -3.11 10.69 -2.52
N ARG A 35 -2.38 11.05 -1.47
CA ARG A 35 -2.28 10.22 -0.27
C ARG A 35 -3.64 10.27 0.41
N GLN A 36 -4.28 9.11 0.53
CA GLN A 36 -5.54 8.94 1.23
C GLN A 36 -5.33 7.93 2.35
N GLU A 37 -6.01 8.12 3.47
CA GLU A 37 -5.90 7.24 4.61
C GLU A 37 -6.70 5.96 4.38
N PHE A 38 -6.09 4.82 4.66
CA PHE A 38 -6.70 3.50 4.61
C PHE A 38 -6.42 2.75 5.91
N THR A 39 -7.38 1.92 6.31
CA THR A 39 -7.22 0.97 7.41
C THR A 39 -7.68 -0.40 6.93
N GLY A 40 -6.91 -1.44 7.20
CA GLY A 40 -7.17 -2.78 6.69
C GLY A 40 -6.25 -3.84 7.27
N SER A 41 -6.23 -5.00 6.63
CA SER A 41 -5.37 -6.13 6.96
C SER A 41 -4.23 -6.22 5.95
N LEU A 42 -3.00 -6.44 6.39
CA LEU A 42 -1.86 -6.62 5.49
C LEU A 42 -1.82 -8.05 4.95
N THR A 43 -1.58 -8.20 3.64
CA THR A 43 -1.48 -9.54 3.03
C THR A 43 -0.12 -10.19 3.23
N GLY A 44 0.89 -9.39 3.62
CA GLY A 44 2.30 -9.77 3.63
C GLY A 44 3.01 -9.51 2.30
N GLU A 45 2.28 -9.30 1.21
CA GLU A 45 2.90 -8.97 -0.08
C GLU A 45 3.50 -7.57 -0.08
N PHE A 46 4.69 -7.42 -0.66
CA PHE A 46 5.31 -6.12 -0.88
C PHE A 46 5.89 -5.97 -2.29
N ARG A 47 6.10 -4.71 -2.70
CA ARG A 47 6.80 -4.32 -3.92
C ARG A 47 7.81 -3.23 -3.61
N ASP A 48 9.06 -3.47 -3.98
CA ASP A 48 10.11 -2.47 -3.94
C ASP A 48 10.24 -1.82 -5.32
N HIS A 49 10.07 -0.50 -5.41
CA HIS A 49 10.20 0.27 -6.63
C HIS A 49 11.51 1.07 -6.64
N GLY A 50 12.25 1.01 -7.75
CA GLY A 50 13.40 1.88 -7.99
C GLY A 50 14.67 1.53 -7.20
N ASN A 51 15.61 2.46 -7.22
CA ASN A 51 16.91 2.38 -6.54
C ASN A 51 17.34 3.79 -6.06
N PRO A 52 17.34 4.09 -4.75
CA PRO A 52 17.06 3.19 -3.62
C PRO A 52 15.61 2.65 -3.62
N ALA A 53 15.44 1.48 -3.00
CA ALA A 53 14.17 0.76 -2.99
C ALA A 53 13.10 1.52 -2.20
N TRP A 54 11.98 1.85 -2.84
CA TRP A 54 10.80 2.37 -2.19
C TRP A 54 9.77 1.25 -2.01
N ARG A 55 9.52 0.83 -0.76
CA ARG A 55 8.70 -0.34 -0.45
C ARG A 55 7.22 0.02 -0.29
N TRP A 56 6.37 -0.82 -0.86
CA TRP A 56 4.93 -0.75 -0.76
C TRP A 56 4.36 -2.09 -0.29
N TYR A 57 3.51 -2.11 0.74
CA TYR A 57 2.83 -3.30 1.23
C TYR A 57 1.39 -3.36 0.72
N LEU A 58 0.90 -4.55 0.37
CA LEU A 58 -0.50 -4.72 -0.03
C LEU A 58 -1.38 -4.86 1.22
N MET A 59 -2.41 -4.03 1.26
CA MET A 59 -3.47 -4.09 2.26
C MET A 59 -4.79 -4.49 1.59
N ASN A 60 -5.53 -5.38 2.24
CA ASN A 60 -6.87 -5.82 1.85
C ASN A 60 -7.84 -5.64 3.04
N GLU A 61 -9.07 -6.16 2.89
CA GLU A 61 -10.10 -6.10 3.94
C GLU A 61 -10.24 -4.68 4.53
N LEU A 62 -10.32 -3.70 3.61
CA LEU A 62 -10.30 -2.29 3.94
C LEU A 62 -11.55 -1.94 4.77
N THR A 63 -11.34 -1.57 6.02
CA THR A 63 -12.39 -1.10 6.93
C THR A 63 -12.56 0.41 6.90
N GLN A 64 -11.50 1.13 6.54
CA GLN A 64 -11.53 2.56 6.23
C GLN A 64 -10.93 2.75 4.84
N LYS A 65 -11.71 3.36 3.95
CA LYS A 65 -11.29 3.77 2.62
C LYS A 65 -12.13 4.97 2.15
N PRO A 66 -11.62 5.79 1.22
CA PRO A 66 -12.40 6.86 0.59
C PRO A 66 -13.65 6.31 -0.11
N ASP A 67 -14.77 7.04 -0.04
CA ASP A 67 -16.07 6.59 -0.58
C ASP A 67 -16.01 6.17 -2.06
N ASN A 68 -15.20 6.86 -2.86
CA ASN A 68 -15.07 6.61 -4.30
C ASN A 68 -13.90 5.67 -4.65
N TYR A 69 -13.31 4.97 -3.68
CA TYR A 69 -12.22 4.03 -3.93
C TYR A 69 -12.76 2.69 -4.45
N PRO A 70 -12.55 2.36 -5.75
CA PRO A 70 -13.23 1.25 -6.40
C PRO A 70 -12.59 -0.11 -6.13
N HIS A 71 -11.39 -0.12 -5.55
CA HIS A 71 -10.64 -1.34 -5.31
C HIS A 71 -10.90 -1.88 -3.90
N GLU A 72 -10.71 -3.19 -3.74
CA GLU A 72 -10.78 -3.89 -2.46
C GLU A 72 -9.43 -3.99 -1.75
N THR A 73 -8.35 -3.64 -2.47
CA THR A 73 -6.98 -3.62 -1.96
C THR A 73 -6.29 -2.32 -2.34
N VAL A 74 -5.29 -1.93 -1.55
CA VAL A 74 -4.48 -0.73 -1.77
C VAL A 74 -3.01 -1.03 -1.48
N TRP A 75 -2.11 -0.40 -2.23
CA TRP A 75 -0.68 -0.40 -1.91
C TRP A 75 -0.37 0.75 -0.95
N CYS A 76 0.14 0.37 0.22
CA CYS A 76 0.53 1.25 1.31
C CYS A 76 2.03 1.50 1.29
N GLU A 77 2.44 2.76 1.39
CA GLU A 77 3.85 3.11 1.49
C GLU A 77 4.46 2.66 2.83
N SER A 78 5.65 2.04 2.83
CA SER A 78 6.25 1.52 4.06
C SER A 78 6.58 2.58 5.11
N GLU A 79 6.93 3.80 4.69
CA GLU A 79 7.23 4.92 5.60
C GLU A 79 5.98 5.57 6.20
N SER A 80 4.79 5.19 5.72
CA SER A 80 3.51 5.72 6.17
C SER A 80 2.56 4.58 6.55
N LEU A 81 3.11 3.45 6.99
CA LEU A 81 2.37 2.28 7.48
C LEU A 81 2.58 2.13 8.98
N PHE A 82 1.47 2.07 9.72
CA PHE A 82 1.45 1.99 11.18
C PHE A 82 0.61 0.78 11.59
N LEU A 83 1.21 -0.16 12.33
CA LEU A 83 0.50 -1.32 12.85
C LEU A 83 -0.42 -0.89 14.00
N LEU A 84 -1.64 -1.42 14.03
CA LEU A 84 -2.65 -1.11 15.05
C LEU A 84 -2.62 -2.03 16.27
N GLU A 85 -1.88 -3.14 16.19
CA GLU A 85 -1.72 -4.11 17.27
C GLU A 85 -0.22 -4.21 17.64
N GLU A 86 0.12 -3.86 18.88
CA GLU A 86 1.42 -4.14 19.50
C GLU A 86 1.52 -5.60 19.97
#